data_AF-A0A9P2ZWG3-F1
#
_entry.id   AF-A0A9P2ZWG3-F1
#
_cell.length_a   1.000
_cell.length_b   1.000
_cell.length_c   1.000
_cell.angle_alpha   90.00
_cell.angle_beta   90.00
_cell.angle_gamma   90.00
#
_symmetry.space_group_name_H-M   'P 1'
#
loop_
_entity.id
_entity.type
_entity.pdbx_description
1 polymer ?
#
loop_
_entity_poly.entity_id
_entity_poly.type
_entity_poly.pdbx_seq_one_letter_code
_entity_poly.pdbx_strand_id
1 'polypeptide(L)'
;MSAAASTSMHTATQSILHQAVEHLASTGAEPLNIERHRDRFQERALRDVTVNSSDSAMALDPGNPTIIGPEMEAQKDHFRRLKFNYLEQEAKRNFLFSITGDEPQGVQPGENEALEQSNAEKKAALKAYKAHIDEMRGETIELAKSNAARNPEIKSRFAEAQALQKSIRDMELELARIKAKHPPENRLTVPQANEILDQQINDIERLTEEISTTGKKVDVAREEVSRTAKEVQRLGREREREEARAKEVREGREAGDTKVDELCQWLSSSIATYRKLMGIRSVRASVDGPQQLLHIEYEVTPAGNSKEPVGVATLVSRFDGATRRLANAQLQGSDMNIEEAVNVAKRGNDVPGLVADVLMRLRPQA
;
A
#
# COMPACT_ATOMS: atom_id res chain seq x y z
N MET A 1 -87.53 -16.84 -114.58
CA MET A 1 -87.52 -16.68 -113.11
C MET A 1 -87.12 -15.25 -112.76
N SER A 2 -88.07 -14.33 -112.60
CA SER A 2 -87.81 -12.95 -112.14
C SER A 2 -89.12 -12.22 -111.83
N ALA A 3 -89.95 -12.78 -110.93
CA ALA A 3 -91.26 -12.19 -110.59
C ALA A 3 -91.59 -12.19 -109.08
N ALA A 4 -90.62 -12.48 -108.19
CA ALA A 4 -90.89 -12.63 -106.76
C ALA A 4 -90.19 -11.60 -105.84
N ALA A 5 -89.32 -10.71 -106.37
CA ALA A 5 -88.52 -9.80 -105.53
C ALA A 5 -89.12 -8.38 -105.37
N SER A 6 -90.02 -7.95 -106.25
CA SER A 6 -90.47 -6.55 -106.31
C SER A 6 -91.67 -6.22 -105.40
N THR A 7 -92.41 -7.22 -104.93
CA THR A 7 -93.65 -7.01 -104.14
C THR A 7 -93.38 -6.91 -102.63
N SER A 8 -92.22 -7.36 -102.15
CA SER A 8 -91.85 -7.34 -100.73
C SER A 8 -91.32 -5.99 -100.22
N MET A 9 -90.85 -5.10 -101.11
CA MET A 9 -90.25 -3.82 -100.72
C MET A 9 -91.27 -2.68 -100.62
N HIS A 10 -92.35 -2.70 -101.42
CA HIS A 10 -93.35 -1.64 -101.42
C HIS A 10 -94.29 -1.68 -100.20
N THR A 11 -94.59 -2.85 -99.66
CA THR A 11 -95.43 -3.01 -98.46
C THR A 11 -94.73 -2.54 -97.18
N ALA A 12 -93.41 -2.70 -97.09
CA ALA A 12 -92.62 -2.19 -95.95
C ALA A 12 -92.56 -0.65 -95.93
N THR A 13 -92.39 0.00 -97.09
CA THR A 13 -92.34 1.46 -97.18
C THR A 13 -93.69 2.13 -96.91
N GLN A 14 -94.80 1.49 -97.30
CA GLN A 14 -96.16 2.02 -97.02
C GLN A 14 -96.51 1.92 -95.53
N SER A 15 -96.07 0.88 -94.83
CA SER A 15 -96.27 0.72 -93.38
C SER A 15 -95.52 1.78 -92.56
N ILE A 16 -94.28 2.10 -92.95
CA ILE A 16 -93.46 3.11 -92.25
C ILE A 16 -94.02 4.52 -92.44
N LEU A 17 -94.53 4.83 -93.64
CA LEU A 17 -95.18 6.12 -93.89
C LEU A 17 -96.49 6.26 -93.12
N HIS A 18 -97.29 5.19 -93.00
CA HIS A 18 -98.52 5.23 -92.20
C HIS A 18 -98.22 5.47 -90.70
N GLN A 19 -97.18 4.81 -90.16
CA GLN A 19 -96.72 5.05 -88.79
C GLN A 19 -96.20 6.47 -88.57
N ALA A 20 -95.43 7.01 -89.53
CA ALA A 20 -94.91 8.38 -89.43
C ALA A 20 -96.03 9.44 -89.48
N VAL A 21 -97.06 9.23 -90.30
CA VAL A 21 -98.23 10.11 -90.38
C VAL A 21 -99.08 10.03 -89.10
N GLU A 22 -99.20 8.86 -88.48
CA GLU A 22 -99.90 8.66 -87.21
C GLU A 22 -99.16 9.31 -86.01
N HIS A 23 -97.82 9.30 -86.04
CA HIS A 23 -96.97 10.05 -85.10
C HIS A 23 -97.04 11.58 -85.30
N LEU A 24 -97.23 12.06 -86.53
CA LEU A 24 -97.43 13.49 -86.82
C LEU A 24 -98.84 13.98 -86.48
N ALA A 25 -99.85 13.13 -86.70
CA ALA A 25 -101.24 13.43 -86.35
C ALA A 25 -101.44 13.46 -84.82
N SER A 26 -100.73 12.62 -84.06
CA SER A 26 -100.77 12.64 -82.59
C SER A 26 -99.99 13.81 -81.97
N THR A 27 -98.97 14.34 -82.64
CA THR A 27 -98.19 15.50 -82.16
C THR A 27 -98.85 16.86 -82.48
N GLY A 28 -99.88 16.90 -83.32
CA GLY A 28 -100.67 18.11 -83.59
C GLY A 28 -101.65 18.49 -82.46
N ALA A 29 -101.88 17.61 -81.49
CA ALA A 29 -102.81 17.85 -80.37
C ALA A 29 -102.12 18.35 -79.08
N GLU A 30 -100.79 18.29 -79.00
CA GLU A 30 -100.03 18.90 -77.89
C GLU A 30 -99.45 20.24 -78.34
N PRO A 31 -99.64 21.33 -77.56
CA PRO A 31 -99.03 22.61 -77.88
C PRO A 31 -97.51 22.46 -77.92
N LEU A 32 -96.89 22.86 -79.03
CA LEU A 32 -95.46 22.76 -79.23
C LEU A 32 -94.73 23.41 -78.05
N ASN A 33 -93.68 22.76 -77.54
CA ASN A 33 -92.94 23.21 -76.37
C ASN A 33 -92.48 24.67 -76.48
N ILE A 34 -92.29 25.20 -77.69
CA ILE A 34 -91.91 26.59 -77.95
C ILE A 34 -93.00 27.57 -77.51
N GLU A 35 -94.28 27.30 -77.78
CA GLU A 35 -95.38 28.16 -77.32
C GLU A 35 -95.53 28.09 -75.81
N ARG A 36 -95.37 26.90 -75.24
CA ARG A 36 -95.32 26.70 -73.79
C ARG A 36 -94.16 27.45 -73.13
N HIS A 37 -93.00 27.49 -73.77
CA HIS A 37 -91.84 28.24 -73.29
C HIS A 37 -92.02 29.76 -73.46
N ARG A 38 -92.66 30.20 -74.55
CA ARG A 38 -93.04 31.62 -74.77
C ARG A 38 -94.01 32.10 -73.69
N ASP A 39 -95.09 31.37 -73.46
CA ASP A 39 -96.13 31.77 -72.52
C ASP A 39 -95.60 31.72 -71.08
N ARG A 40 -94.75 30.73 -70.76
CA ARG A 40 -94.06 30.65 -69.47
C ARG A 40 -93.03 31.76 -69.27
N PHE A 41 -92.39 32.23 -70.35
CA PHE A 41 -91.50 33.38 -70.30
C PHE A 41 -92.28 34.68 -70.08
N GLN A 42 -93.42 34.87 -70.77
CA GLN A 42 -94.29 36.02 -70.58
C GLN A 42 -94.90 36.06 -69.18
N GLU A 43 -95.35 34.91 -68.65
CA GLU A 43 -95.90 34.81 -67.30
C GLU A 43 -94.85 35.05 -66.21
N ARG A 44 -93.60 34.61 -66.45
CA ARG A 44 -92.48 34.91 -65.56
C ARG A 44 -92.08 36.38 -65.62
N ALA A 45 -92.04 36.98 -66.82
CA ALA A 45 -91.77 38.40 -67.00
C ALA A 45 -92.84 39.25 -66.28
N LEU A 46 -94.12 38.92 -66.41
CA LEU A 46 -95.21 39.61 -65.70
C LEU A 46 -95.14 39.46 -64.17
N ARG A 47 -94.67 38.32 -63.66
CA ARG A 47 -94.43 38.13 -62.22
C ARG A 47 -93.27 38.97 -61.70
N ASP A 48 -92.14 38.99 -62.41
CA ASP A 48 -90.96 39.76 -62.00
C ASP A 48 -91.20 41.29 -62.06
N VAL A 49 -92.12 41.76 -62.92
CA VAL A 49 -92.56 43.17 -63.02
C VAL A 49 -93.21 43.69 -61.73
N THR A 50 -93.83 42.82 -60.92
CA THR A 50 -94.62 43.26 -59.75
C THR A 50 -93.81 43.52 -58.49
N VAL A 51 -92.53 43.16 -58.44
CA VAL A 51 -91.83 43.07 -57.15
C VAL A 51 -90.80 44.18 -56.93
N ASN A 52 -90.19 44.81 -57.95
CA ASN A 52 -89.28 45.93 -57.72
C ASN A 52 -89.01 46.81 -58.97
N SER A 53 -89.34 48.10 -58.83
CA SER A 53 -88.83 49.26 -59.59
C SER A 53 -89.31 49.56 -61.01
N SER A 54 -89.35 50.87 -61.25
CA SER A 54 -89.66 51.67 -62.44
C SER A 54 -88.82 51.37 -63.70
N ASP A 55 -88.06 50.29 -63.73
CA ASP A 55 -87.12 49.95 -64.81
C ASP A 55 -87.79 49.16 -65.96
N SER A 56 -89.04 48.73 -65.75
CA SER A 56 -89.71 47.75 -66.62
C SER A 56 -90.61 48.33 -67.71
N ALA A 57 -90.67 49.66 -67.89
CA ALA A 57 -91.36 50.25 -69.05
C ALA A 57 -90.58 50.03 -70.37
N MET A 58 -89.27 49.79 -70.29
CA MET A 58 -88.37 49.55 -71.42
C MET A 58 -88.51 48.16 -72.06
N ALA A 59 -89.01 47.17 -71.33
CA ALA A 59 -88.95 45.78 -71.77
C ALA A 59 -90.16 45.33 -72.61
N LEU A 60 -91.24 46.12 -72.63
CA LEU A 60 -92.54 45.68 -73.17
C LEU A 60 -92.82 46.17 -74.60
N ASP A 61 -92.34 47.36 -75.01
CA ASP A 61 -92.46 47.82 -76.41
C ASP A 61 -91.56 49.05 -76.71
N PRO A 62 -90.36 48.87 -77.31
CA PRO A 62 -89.45 49.96 -77.64
C PRO A 62 -89.95 50.95 -78.70
N GLY A 63 -91.07 50.67 -79.39
CA GLY A 63 -91.59 51.49 -80.48
C GLY A 63 -92.77 52.40 -80.14
N ASN A 64 -93.29 52.34 -78.91
CA ASN A 64 -94.52 53.04 -78.54
C ASN A 64 -94.23 54.44 -77.94
N PRO A 65 -94.58 55.55 -78.64
CA PRO A 65 -94.24 56.90 -78.21
C PRO A 65 -95.02 57.39 -76.98
N THR A 66 -96.08 56.68 -76.56
CA THR A 66 -96.86 57.04 -75.36
C THR A 66 -96.19 56.64 -74.05
N ILE A 67 -95.16 55.77 -74.10
CA ILE A 67 -94.41 55.28 -72.91
C ILE A 67 -93.34 56.29 -72.44
N ILE A 68 -92.85 57.14 -73.34
CA ILE A 68 -91.76 58.10 -73.07
C ILE A 68 -92.17 59.16 -72.04
N GLY A 69 -93.43 59.60 -72.06
CA GLY A 69 -93.97 60.58 -71.10
C GLY A 69 -93.93 60.10 -69.64
N PRO A 70 -94.57 58.97 -69.30
CA PRO A 70 -94.51 58.42 -67.95
C PRO A 70 -93.10 57.97 -67.55
N GLU A 71 -92.28 57.53 -68.49
CA GLU A 71 -90.87 57.19 -68.24
C GLU A 71 -90.05 58.42 -67.82
N MET A 72 -90.19 59.53 -68.55
CA MET A 72 -89.50 60.78 -68.20
C MET A 72 -89.91 61.24 -66.79
N GLU A 73 -91.17 61.08 -66.41
CA GLU A 73 -91.63 61.41 -65.06
C GLU A 73 -91.09 60.42 -64.02
N ALA A 74 -91.02 59.14 -64.32
CA ALA A 74 -90.41 58.13 -63.44
C ALA A 74 -88.91 58.37 -63.22
N GLN A 75 -88.16 58.72 -64.28
CA GLN A 75 -86.75 59.10 -64.16
C GLN A 75 -86.59 60.40 -63.38
N LYS A 76 -87.45 61.41 -63.61
CA LYS A 76 -87.45 62.64 -62.78
C LYS A 76 -87.71 62.32 -61.32
N ASP A 77 -88.67 61.46 -61.01
CA ASP A 77 -88.96 61.02 -59.64
C ASP A 77 -87.78 60.24 -59.04
N HIS A 78 -87.11 59.41 -59.85
CA HIS A 78 -85.88 58.75 -59.44
C HIS A 78 -84.78 59.76 -59.11
N PHE A 79 -84.54 60.77 -59.97
CA PHE A 79 -83.57 61.84 -59.70
C PHE A 79 -83.97 62.70 -58.51
N ARG A 80 -85.26 62.97 -58.29
CA ARG A 80 -85.77 63.67 -57.09
C ARG A 80 -85.44 62.86 -55.83
N ARG A 81 -85.68 61.55 -55.83
CA ARG A 81 -85.33 60.65 -54.71
C ARG A 81 -83.82 60.55 -54.51
N LEU A 82 -83.05 60.44 -55.59
CA LEU A 82 -81.59 60.40 -55.53
C LEU A 82 -81.02 61.70 -54.94
N LYS A 83 -81.55 62.85 -55.37
CA LYS A 83 -81.21 64.16 -54.81
C LYS A 83 -81.56 64.24 -53.32
N PHE A 84 -82.75 63.77 -52.92
CA PHE A 84 -83.15 63.76 -51.52
C PHE A 84 -82.23 62.90 -50.67
N ASN A 85 -81.92 61.68 -51.14
CA ASN A 85 -80.98 60.78 -50.46
C ASN A 85 -79.58 61.38 -50.36
N TYR A 86 -79.10 62.05 -51.41
CA TYR A 86 -77.81 62.73 -51.40
C TYR A 86 -77.78 63.86 -50.35
N LEU A 87 -78.80 64.71 -50.34
CA LEU A 87 -78.92 65.78 -49.34
C LEU A 87 -79.03 65.23 -47.91
N GLU A 88 -79.76 64.13 -47.72
CA GLU A 88 -79.86 63.47 -46.41
C GLU A 88 -78.51 62.90 -45.97
N GLN A 89 -77.75 62.28 -46.87
CA GLN A 89 -76.40 61.79 -46.59
C GLN A 89 -75.42 62.93 -46.29
N GLU A 90 -75.49 64.03 -47.04
CA GLU A 90 -74.69 65.23 -46.79
C GLU A 90 -75.03 65.85 -45.44
N ALA A 91 -76.33 65.94 -45.09
CA ALA A 91 -76.78 66.41 -43.79
C ALA A 91 -76.30 65.50 -42.65
N LYS A 92 -76.37 64.16 -42.82
CA LYS A 92 -75.83 63.19 -41.86
C LYS A 92 -74.32 63.33 -41.71
N ARG A 93 -73.58 63.54 -42.80
CA ARG A 93 -72.13 63.76 -42.79
C ARG A 93 -71.77 65.03 -42.04
N ASN A 94 -72.46 66.14 -42.32
CA ASN A 94 -72.25 67.42 -41.65
C ASN A 94 -72.62 67.35 -40.16
N PHE A 95 -73.68 66.61 -39.81
CA PHE A 95 -74.05 66.36 -38.43
C PHE A 95 -72.97 65.56 -37.69
N LEU A 96 -72.49 64.46 -38.28
CA LEU A 96 -71.39 63.69 -37.71
C LEU A 96 -70.14 64.56 -37.55
N PHE A 97 -69.72 65.28 -38.59
CA PHE A 97 -68.61 66.23 -38.52
C PHE A 97 -68.76 67.23 -37.35
N SER A 98 -69.96 67.78 -37.16
CA SER A 98 -70.22 68.73 -36.06
C SER A 98 -70.09 68.11 -34.66
N ILE A 99 -70.30 66.79 -34.54
CA ILE A 99 -70.20 66.06 -33.26
C ILE A 99 -68.78 65.57 -33.01
N THR A 100 -68.15 64.96 -34.01
CA THR A 100 -66.84 64.30 -33.86
C THR A 100 -65.67 65.25 -34.10
N GLY A 101 -65.88 66.42 -34.70
CA GLY A 101 -64.82 67.38 -35.05
C GLY A 101 -63.96 66.97 -36.26
N ASP A 102 -63.95 65.68 -36.60
CA ASP A 102 -63.25 65.12 -37.77
C ASP A 102 -64.22 64.79 -38.91
N GLU A 103 -63.80 65.09 -40.14
CA GLU A 103 -64.59 64.81 -41.36
C GLU A 103 -64.66 63.29 -41.58
N PRO A 104 -65.86 62.69 -41.70
CA PRO A 104 -66.00 61.27 -42.00
C PRO A 104 -65.27 60.95 -43.31
N GLN A 105 -64.23 60.10 -43.24
CA GLN A 105 -63.49 59.67 -44.42
C GLN A 105 -64.44 58.99 -45.40
N GLY A 106 -64.62 59.59 -46.57
CA GLY A 106 -65.29 58.96 -47.70
C GLY A 106 -64.38 57.88 -48.26
N VAL A 107 -64.92 56.69 -48.49
CA VAL A 107 -64.20 55.63 -49.22
C VAL A 107 -64.07 56.09 -50.67
N GLN A 108 -62.87 56.42 -51.11
CA GLN A 108 -62.68 56.79 -52.51
C GLN A 108 -62.84 55.53 -53.38
N PRO A 109 -63.50 55.64 -54.55
CA PRO A 109 -63.54 54.55 -55.52
C PRO A 109 -62.09 54.13 -55.86
N GLY A 110 -61.73 52.88 -55.56
CA GLY A 110 -60.38 52.32 -55.78
C GLY A 110 -59.49 52.15 -54.55
N GLU A 111 -59.76 52.84 -53.43
CA GLU A 111 -58.98 52.63 -52.17
C GLU A 111 -59.19 51.22 -51.60
N ASN A 112 -60.42 50.71 -51.67
CA ASN A 112 -60.72 49.34 -51.24
C ASN A 112 -59.97 48.31 -52.11
N GLU A 113 -59.89 48.53 -53.42
CA GLU A 113 -59.17 47.63 -54.33
C GLU A 113 -57.66 47.63 -54.05
N ALA A 114 -57.07 48.80 -53.79
CA ALA A 114 -55.66 48.92 -53.41
C ALA A 114 -55.37 48.27 -52.04
N LEU A 115 -56.27 48.44 -51.07
CA LEU A 115 -56.17 47.79 -49.75
C LEU A 115 -56.34 46.28 -49.85
N GLU A 116 -57.24 45.79 -50.70
CA GLU A 116 -57.42 44.36 -50.98
C GLU A 116 -56.16 43.75 -51.60
N GLN A 117 -55.52 44.44 -52.56
CA GLN A 117 -54.25 44.00 -53.14
C GLN A 117 -53.12 43.95 -52.09
N SER A 118 -52.92 45.02 -51.31
CA SER A 118 -51.93 45.05 -50.23
C SER A 118 -52.21 43.96 -49.17
N ASN A 119 -53.47 43.73 -48.83
CA ASN A 119 -53.85 42.67 -47.88
C ASN A 119 -53.59 41.28 -48.45
N ALA A 120 -53.84 41.07 -49.75
CA ALA A 120 -53.55 39.82 -50.43
C ALA A 120 -52.03 39.53 -50.43
N GLU A 121 -51.20 40.52 -50.74
CA GLU A 121 -49.74 40.42 -50.70
C GLU A 121 -49.23 40.12 -49.29
N LYS A 122 -49.68 40.88 -48.29
CA LYS A 122 -49.31 40.65 -46.88
C LYS A 122 -49.75 39.28 -46.39
N LYS A 123 -50.93 38.81 -46.81
CA LYS A 123 -51.44 37.48 -46.45
C LYS A 123 -50.63 36.37 -47.13
N ALA A 124 -50.23 36.56 -48.38
CA ALA A 124 -49.34 35.63 -49.09
C ALA A 124 -47.96 35.56 -48.41
N ALA A 125 -47.36 36.71 -48.08
CA ALA A 125 -46.10 36.79 -47.36
C ALA A 125 -46.19 36.12 -45.98
N LEU A 126 -47.24 36.42 -45.21
CA LEU A 126 -47.46 35.80 -43.90
C LEU A 126 -47.61 34.28 -44.01
N LYS A 127 -48.30 33.78 -45.04
CA LYS A 127 -48.45 32.33 -45.27
C LYS A 127 -47.09 31.68 -45.59
N ALA A 128 -46.26 32.34 -46.40
CA ALA A 128 -44.91 31.88 -46.70
C ALA A 128 -44.04 31.83 -45.44
N TYR A 129 -44.06 32.89 -44.62
CA TYR A 129 -43.31 32.92 -43.36
C TYR A 129 -43.79 31.87 -42.36
N LYS A 130 -45.10 31.64 -42.25
CA LYS A 130 -45.64 30.57 -41.40
C LYS A 130 -45.13 29.20 -41.83
N ALA A 131 -45.20 28.90 -43.13
CA ALA A 131 -44.69 27.64 -43.67
C ALA A 131 -43.18 27.47 -43.39
N HIS A 132 -42.40 28.53 -43.57
CA HIS A 132 -40.96 28.49 -43.30
C HIS A 132 -40.65 28.30 -41.80
N ILE A 133 -41.39 28.94 -40.90
CA ILE A 133 -41.25 28.73 -39.45
C ILE A 133 -41.59 27.29 -39.07
N ASP A 134 -42.65 26.73 -39.66
CA ASP A 134 -43.05 25.35 -39.39
C ASP A 134 -42.00 24.34 -39.88
N GLU A 135 -41.39 24.59 -41.03
CA GLU A 135 -40.24 23.83 -41.54
C GLU A 135 -39.05 23.90 -40.59
N MET A 136 -38.60 25.10 -40.22
CA MET A 136 -37.49 25.27 -39.26
C MET A 136 -37.78 24.61 -37.91
N ARG A 137 -39.02 24.65 -37.43
CA ARG A 137 -39.44 23.94 -36.22
C ARG A 137 -39.31 22.43 -36.38
N GLY A 138 -39.74 21.90 -37.53
CA GLY A 138 -39.56 20.48 -37.87
C GLY A 138 -38.09 20.08 -37.84
N GLU A 139 -37.23 20.81 -38.53
CA GLU A 139 -35.79 20.58 -38.55
C GLU A 139 -35.16 20.65 -37.16
N THR A 140 -35.55 21.65 -36.36
CA THR A 140 -35.05 21.82 -34.99
C THR A 140 -35.43 20.64 -34.11
N ILE A 141 -36.66 20.14 -34.24
CA ILE A 141 -37.14 18.97 -33.50
C ILE A 141 -36.36 17.72 -33.90
N GLU A 142 -36.14 17.49 -35.20
CA GLU A 142 -35.38 16.34 -35.69
C GLU A 142 -33.90 16.40 -35.26
N LEU A 143 -33.28 17.58 -35.33
CA LEU A 143 -31.92 17.80 -34.81
C LEU A 143 -31.85 17.57 -33.30
N ALA A 144 -32.84 18.06 -32.54
CA ALA A 144 -32.91 17.83 -31.10
C ALA A 144 -33.03 16.34 -30.76
N LYS A 145 -33.88 15.59 -31.47
CA LYS A 145 -34.02 14.14 -31.32
C LYS A 145 -32.72 13.41 -31.67
N SER A 146 -32.09 13.77 -32.78
CA SER A 146 -30.81 13.18 -33.21
C SER A 146 -29.70 13.43 -32.19
N ASN A 147 -29.60 14.66 -31.66
CA ASN A 147 -28.65 15.00 -30.61
C ASN A 147 -28.95 14.28 -29.31
N ALA A 148 -30.22 14.19 -28.90
CA ALA A 148 -30.61 13.44 -27.71
C ALA A 148 -30.24 11.95 -27.82
N ALA A 149 -30.40 11.34 -29.00
CA ALA A 149 -30.00 9.96 -29.27
C ALA A 149 -28.47 9.76 -29.25
N ARG A 150 -27.68 10.73 -29.74
CA ARG A 150 -26.21 10.66 -29.77
C ARG A 150 -25.55 11.00 -28.43
N ASN A 151 -26.20 11.81 -27.59
CA ASN A 151 -25.69 12.22 -26.29
C ASN A 151 -25.25 11.07 -25.36
N PRO A 152 -26.03 9.98 -25.15
CA PRO A 152 -25.60 8.88 -24.29
C PRO A 152 -24.35 8.17 -24.83
N GLU A 153 -24.25 7.99 -26.15
CA GLU A 153 -23.07 7.38 -26.78
C GLU A 153 -21.82 8.25 -26.56
N ILE A 154 -21.94 9.57 -26.79
CA ILE A 154 -20.84 10.52 -26.55
C ILE A 154 -20.44 10.51 -25.07
N LYS A 155 -21.41 10.45 -24.15
CA LYS A 155 -21.15 10.35 -22.71
C LYS A 155 -20.43 9.04 -22.33
N SER A 156 -20.80 7.91 -22.93
CA SER A 156 -20.11 6.63 -22.72
C SER A 156 -18.67 6.71 -23.19
N ARG A 157 -18.45 7.16 -24.43
CA ARG A 157 -17.10 7.33 -25.01
C ARG A 157 -16.26 8.31 -24.20
N PHE A 158 -16.87 9.38 -23.68
CA PHE A 158 -16.19 10.32 -22.79
C PHE A 158 -15.77 9.69 -21.46
N ALA A 159 -16.65 8.90 -20.84
CA ALA A 159 -16.33 8.18 -19.61
C ALA A 159 -15.21 7.14 -19.83
N GLU A 160 -15.24 6.41 -20.94
CA GLU A 160 -14.19 5.48 -21.36
C GLU A 160 -12.86 6.20 -21.59
N ALA A 161 -12.87 7.33 -22.32
CA ALA A 161 -11.68 8.14 -22.53
C ALA A 161 -11.10 8.67 -21.21
N GLN A 162 -11.96 9.07 -20.27
CA GLN A 162 -11.52 9.51 -18.94
C GLN A 162 -10.91 8.36 -18.12
N ALA A 163 -11.48 7.15 -18.20
CA ALA A 163 -10.93 5.97 -17.56
C ALA A 163 -9.56 5.59 -18.14
N LEU A 164 -9.43 5.59 -19.47
CA LEU A 164 -8.17 5.35 -20.16
C LEU A 164 -7.12 6.41 -19.80
N GLN A 165 -7.51 7.68 -19.74
CA GLN A 165 -6.61 8.76 -19.34
C GLN A 165 -6.08 8.58 -17.91
N LYS A 166 -6.91 8.11 -16.97
CA LYS A 166 -6.47 7.76 -15.62
C LYS A 166 -5.47 6.60 -15.65
N SER A 167 -5.80 5.53 -16.38
CA SER A 167 -4.91 4.37 -16.53
C SER A 167 -3.56 4.74 -17.13
N ILE A 168 -3.52 5.61 -18.14
CA ILE A 168 -2.27 6.11 -18.72
C ILE A 168 -1.44 6.85 -17.68
N ARG A 169 -2.06 7.75 -16.89
CA ARG A 169 -1.34 8.46 -15.83
C ARG A 169 -0.81 7.51 -14.76
N ASP A 170 -1.58 6.49 -14.38
CA ASP A 170 -1.14 5.48 -13.42
C ASP A 170 0.06 4.69 -13.98
N MET A 171 0.01 4.28 -15.24
CA MET A 171 1.14 3.61 -15.93
C MET A 171 2.36 4.52 -16.05
N GLU A 172 2.18 5.82 -16.34
CA GLU A 172 3.27 6.79 -16.38
C GLU A 172 3.92 6.97 -15.01
N LEU A 173 3.12 6.99 -13.94
CA LEU A 173 3.62 7.03 -12.56
C LEU A 173 4.36 5.74 -12.20
N GLU A 174 3.87 4.58 -12.59
CA GLU A 174 4.59 3.31 -12.40
C GLU A 174 5.90 3.28 -13.17
N LEU A 175 5.91 3.74 -14.42
CA LEU A 175 7.10 3.83 -15.24
C LEU A 175 8.10 4.81 -14.63
N ALA A 176 7.64 5.96 -14.11
CA ALA A 176 8.49 6.89 -13.36
C ALA A 176 9.05 6.26 -12.08
N ARG A 177 8.24 5.48 -11.33
CA ARG A 177 8.72 4.71 -10.17
C ARG A 177 9.76 3.67 -10.55
N ILE A 178 9.56 2.92 -11.63
CA ILE A 178 10.53 1.93 -12.13
C ILE A 178 11.82 2.64 -12.56
N LYS A 179 11.73 3.77 -13.26
CA LYS A 179 12.88 4.59 -13.63
C LYS A 179 13.64 5.13 -12.41
N ALA A 180 12.93 5.53 -11.35
CA ALA A 180 13.54 6.01 -10.11
C ALA A 180 14.18 4.86 -9.30
N LYS A 181 13.53 3.69 -9.22
CA LYS A 181 14.06 2.49 -8.56
C LYS A 181 15.25 1.90 -9.31
N HIS A 182 15.25 2.00 -10.63
CA HIS A 182 16.32 1.53 -11.51
C HIS A 182 16.86 2.69 -12.35
N PRO A 183 17.68 3.57 -11.72
CA PRO A 183 18.39 4.62 -12.42
C PRO A 183 19.22 4.03 -13.57
N PRO A 184 19.43 4.78 -14.67
CA PRO A 184 20.20 4.29 -15.81
C PRO A 184 21.61 3.84 -15.45
N GLU A 185 22.21 4.41 -14.40
CA GLU A 185 23.52 4.01 -13.87
C GLU A 185 23.54 2.58 -13.30
N ASN A 186 22.40 2.11 -12.76
CA ASN A 186 22.26 0.76 -12.19
C ASN A 186 21.73 -0.26 -13.21
N ARG A 187 21.49 0.15 -14.46
CA ARG A 187 21.02 -0.76 -15.51
C ARG A 187 22.24 -1.44 -16.13
N LEU A 188 22.45 -2.69 -15.76
CA LEU A 188 23.37 -3.52 -16.51
C LEU A 188 22.78 -3.86 -17.86
N THR A 189 23.58 -3.67 -18.90
CA THR A 189 23.30 -4.29 -20.20
C THR A 189 23.43 -5.80 -20.06
N VAL A 190 22.68 -6.57 -20.85
CA VAL A 190 22.78 -8.05 -20.89
C VAL A 190 24.23 -8.55 -20.95
N PRO A 191 25.13 -8.01 -21.80
CA PRO A 191 26.53 -8.45 -21.81
C PRO A 191 27.26 -8.16 -20.50
N GLN A 192 27.09 -6.97 -19.91
CA GLN A 192 27.70 -6.65 -18.61
C GLN A 192 27.17 -7.56 -17.49
N ALA A 193 25.88 -7.90 -17.52
CA ALA A 193 25.30 -8.81 -16.54
C ALA A 193 25.90 -10.22 -16.66
N ASN A 194 26.11 -10.70 -17.89
CA ASN A 194 26.79 -11.97 -18.14
C ASN A 194 28.24 -11.93 -17.65
N GLU A 195 28.98 -10.84 -17.90
CA GLU A 195 30.34 -10.69 -17.38
C GLU A 195 30.41 -10.73 -15.85
N ILE A 196 29.46 -10.09 -15.15
CA ILE A 196 29.38 -10.19 -13.68
C ILE A 196 29.01 -11.60 -13.23
N LEU A 197 28.08 -12.27 -13.92
CA LEU A 197 27.73 -13.65 -13.61
C LEU A 197 28.93 -14.57 -13.78
N ASP A 198 29.69 -14.42 -14.86
CA ASP A 198 30.93 -15.18 -15.09
C ASP A 198 31.96 -14.91 -13.99
N GLN A 199 32.13 -13.65 -13.57
CA GLN A 199 32.97 -13.30 -12.41
C GLN A 199 32.49 -13.97 -11.12
N GLN A 200 31.19 -13.95 -10.85
CA GLN A 200 30.60 -14.60 -9.67
C GLN A 200 30.74 -16.12 -9.71
N ILE A 201 30.62 -16.74 -10.88
CA ILE A 201 30.86 -18.18 -11.06
C ILE A 201 32.31 -18.49 -10.70
N ASN A 202 33.28 -17.73 -11.23
CA ASN A 202 34.69 -17.90 -10.90
C ASN A 202 34.96 -17.73 -9.39
N ASP A 203 34.33 -16.74 -8.75
CA ASP A 203 34.45 -16.53 -7.30
C ASP A 203 33.85 -17.69 -6.48
N ILE A 204 32.69 -18.23 -6.91
CA ILE A 204 32.05 -19.39 -6.27
C ILE A 204 32.94 -20.62 -6.42
N GLU A 205 33.53 -20.85 -7.60
CA GLU A 205 34.46 -21.95 -7.83
C GLU A 205 35.69 -21.83 -6.92
N ARG A 206 36.29 -20.64 -6.83
CA ARG A 206 37.41 -20.37 -5.91
C ARG A 206 37.04 -20.63 -4.46
N LEU A 207 35.91 -20.09 -3.98
CA LEU A 207 35.45 -20.29 -2.61
C LEU A 207 35.14 -21.77 -2.34
N THR A 208 34.61 -22.50 -3.33
CA THR A 208 34.35 -23.93 -3.21
C THR A 208 35.66 -24.73 -3.08
N GLU A 209 36.70 -24.35 -3.83
CA GLU A 209 38.03 -24.94 -3.69
C GLU A 209 38.66 -24.62 -2.33
N GLU A 210 38.53 -23.39 -1.84
CA GLU A 210 38.97 -22.98 -0.50
C GLU A 210 38.26 -23.77 0.61
N ILE A 211 36.95 -23.99 0.48
CA ILE A 211 36.17 -24.83 1.41
C ILE A 211 36.65 -26.28 1.33
N SER A 212 36.88 -26.82 0.13
CA SER A 212 37.37 -28.20 -0.05
C SER A 212 38.76 -28.40 0.57
N THR A 213 39.69 -27.47 0.33
CA THR A 213 41.05 -27.53 0.87
C THR A 213 41.06 -27.35 2.38
N THR A 214 40.24 -26.44 2.92
CA THR A 214 40.08 -26.27 4.36
C THR A 214 39.42 -27.49 4.99
N GLY A 215 38.41 -28.08 4.34
CA GLY A 215 37.79 -29.34 4.75
C GLY A 215 38.82 -30.47 4.88
N LYS A 216 39.67 -30.65 3.87
CA LYS A 216 40.79 -31.62 3.92
C LYS A 216 41.74 -31.35 5.09
N LYS A 217 42.09 -30.08 5.36
CA LYS A 217 42.95 -29.71 6.51
C LYS A 217 42.27 -30.02 7.84
N VAL A 218 40.97 -29.79 7.95
CA VAL A 218 40.17 -30.13 9.14
C VAL A 218 40.13 -31.64 9.36
N ASP A 219 39.94 -32.42 8.29
CA ASP A 219 39.94 -33.88 8.37
C ASP A 219 41.30 -34.42 8.84
N VAL A 220 42.40 -33.92 8.27
CA VAL A 220 43.76 -34.28 8.72
C VAL A 220 43.98 -33.89 10.19
N ALA A 221 43.63 -32.66 10.57
CA ALA A 221 43.76 -32.22 11.97
C ALA A 221 42.90 -33.07 12.91
N ARG A 222 41.71 -33.49 12.48
CA ARG A 222 40.82 -34.37 13.25
C ARG A 222 41.42 -35.76 13.43
N GLU A 223 42.04 -36.32 12.39
CA GLU A 223 42.78 -37.58 12.48
C GLU A 223 43.98 -37.48 13.41
N GLU A 224 44.76 -36.39 13.33
CA GLU A 224 45.88 -36.11 14.23
C GLU A 224 45.42 -35.99 15.68
N VAL A 225 44.37 -35.20 15.94
CA VAL A 225 43.77 -35.07 17.28
C VAL A 225 43.27 -36.42 17.79
N SER A 226 42.65 -37.25 16.94
CA SER A 226 42.22 -38.60 17.31
C SER A 226 43.42 -39.50 17.66
N ARG A 227 44.52 -39.41 16.90
CA ARG A 227 45.76 -40.14 17.18
C ARG A 227 46.38 -39.70 18.50
N THR A 228 46.54 -38.39 18.71
CA THR A 228 47.09 -37.85 19.96
C THR A 228 46.19 -38.17 21.15
N ALA A 229 44.87 -38.17 20.98
CA ALA A 229 43.94 -38.56 22.05
C ALA A 229 44.13 -40.04 22.45
N LYS A 230 44.33 -40.94 21.48
CA LYS A 230 44.66 -42.35 21.75
C LYS A 230 46.02 -42.50 22.41
N GLU A 231 47.03 -41.74 21.97
CA GLU A 231 48.36 -41.72 22.59
C GLU A 231 48.30 -41.21 24.04
N VAL A 232 47.58 -40.13 24.31
CA VAL A 232 47.33 -39.60 25.66
C VAL A 232 46.61 -40.63 26.53
N GLN A 233 45.62 -41.35 25.99
CA GLN A 233 44.96 -42.42 26.73
C GLN A 233 45.92 -43.58 27.07
N ARG A 234 46.81 -43.96 26.14
CA ARG A 234 47.85 -44.97 26.37
C ARG A 234 48.84 -44.51 27.43
N LEU A 235 49.37 -43.30 27.29
CA LEU A 235 50.31 -42.70 28.25
C LEU A 235 49.66 -42.50 29.62
N GLY A 236 48.38 -42.14 29.67
CA GLY A 236 47.62 -42.04 30.93
C GLY A 236 47.54 -43.38 31.66
N ARG A 237 47.30 -44.48 30.94
CA ARG A 237 47.33 -45.84 31.51
C ARG A 237 48.74 -46.25 31.94
N GLU A 238 49.78 -45.86 31.21
CA GLU A 238 51.17 -46.11 31.60
C GLU A 238 51.56 -45.31 32.85
N ARG A 239 51.19 -44.03 32.91
CA ARG A 239 51.35 -43.18 34.08
C ARG A 239 50.65 -43.78 35.29
N GLU A 240 49.40 -44.21 35.17
CA GLU A 240 48.64 -44.81 36.28
C GLU A 240 49.34 -46.08 36.81
N ARG A 241 49.89 -46.93 35.93
CA ARG A 241 50.68 -48.11 36.34
C ARG A 241 51.97 -47.74 37.05
N GLU A 242 52.70 -46.75 36.53
CA GLU A 242 53.95 -46.30 37.15
C GLU A 242 53.70 -45.55 38.46
N GLU A 243 52.61 -44.79 38.57
CA GLU A 243 52.17 -44.19 39.82
C GLU A 243 51.74 -45.25 40.83
N ALA A 244 51.05 -46.31 40.42
CA ALA A 244 50.74 -47.45 41.29
C ALA A 244 52.00 -48.15 41.79
N ARG A 245 52.98 -48.41 40.90
CA ARG A 245 54.30 -48.96 41.28
C ARG A 245 55.06 -48.03 42.23
N ALA A 246 55.08 -46.73 41.95
CA ALA A 246 55.73 -45.74 42.81
C ALA A 246 55.03 -45.64 44.18
N LYS A 247 53.71 -45.80 44.21
CA LYS A 247 52.91 -45.85 45.43
C LYS A 247 53.21 -47.11 46.23
N GLU A 248 53.29 -48.29 45.61
CA GLU A 248 53.71 -49.54 46.27
C GLU A 248 55.13 -49.43 46.83
N VAL A 249 56.07 -48.81 46.12
CA VAL A 249 57.43 -48.56 46.62
C VAL A 249 57.43 -47.56 47.77
N ARG A 250 56.61 -46.50 47.72
CA ARG A 250 56.43 -45.56 48.84
C ARG A 250 55.82 -46.25 50.05
N GLU A 251 54.73 -47.00 49.88
CA GLU A 251 54.09 -47.77 50.95
C GLU A 251 55.04 -48.84 51.50
N GLY A 252 55.89 -49.46 50.67
CA GLY A 252 56.95 -50.37 51.10
C GLY A 252 58.11 -49.67 51.84
N ARG A 253 58.39 -48.40 51.53
CA ARG A 253 59.36 -47.56 52.27
C ARG A 253 58.79 -46.99 53.56
N GLU A 254 57.51 -46.63 53.58
CA GLU A 254 56.78 -46.11 54.75
C GLU A 254 56.37 -47.25 55.70
N ALA A 255 56.20 -48.48 55.19
CA ALA A 255 56.23 -49.71 55.97
C ALA A 255 57.66 -50.14 56.38
N GLY A 256 58.66 -49.33 56.00
CA GLY A 256 60.03 -49.44 56.47
C GLY A 256 60.12 -49.17 57.96
N ASP A 257 60.16 -50.27 58.72
CA ASP A 257 60.57 -50.40 60.11
C ASP A 257 59.93 -49.38 61.09
N THR A 258 58.60 -49.44 61.21
CA THR A 258 57.85 -48.81 62.32
C THR A 258 58.47 -49.10 63.69
N LYS A 259 59.16 -50.25 63.81
CA LYS A 259 59.90 -50.63 65.02
C LYS A 259 61.10 -49.73 65.28
N VAL A 260 61.80 -49.27 64.24
CA VAL A 260 62.92 -48.31 64.37
C VAL A 260 62.39 -46.93 64.75
N ASP A 261 61.27 -46.48 64.18
CA ASP A 261 60.66 -45.21 64.57
C ASP A 261 60.15 -45.25 66.02
N GLU A 262 59.53 -46.36 66.45
CA GLU A 262 59.13 -46.59 67.85
C GLU A 262 60.35 -46.61 68.79
N LEU A 263 61.44 -47.29 68.40
CA LEU A 263 62.70 -47.32 69.15
C LEU A 263 63.34 -45.93 69.26
N CYS A 264 63.35 -45.15 68.17
CA CYS A 264 63.86 -43.79 68.16
C CYS A 264 63.00 -42.85 69.01
N GLN A 265 61.68 -43.02 69.02
CA GLN A 265 60.77 -42.25 69.86
C GLN A 265 60.91 -42.63 71.34
N TRP A 266 61.09 -43.91 71.65
CA TRP A 266 61.39 -44.39 73.01
C TRP A 266 62.75 -43.92 73.53
N LEU A 267 63.81 -44.00 72.70
CA LEU A 267 65.13 -43.49 73.05
C LEU A 267 65.10 -41.98 73.26
N SER A 268 64.41 -41.23 72.39
CA SER A 268 64.30 -39.77 72.51
C SER A 268 63.53 -39.35 73.76
N SER A 269 62.43 -40.03 74.08
CA SER A 269 61.67 -39.78 75.31
C SER A 269 62.47 -40.16 76.55
N SER A 270 63.18 -41.30 76.55
CA SER A 270 64.08 -41.71 77.64
C SER A 270 65.20 -40.69 77.87
N ILE A 271 65.85 -40.19 76.81
CA ILE A 271 66.87 -39.14 76.90
C ILE A 271 66.29 -37.85 77.49
N ALA A 272 65.06 -37.46 77.13
CA ALA A 272 64.42 -36.29 77.71
C ALA A 272 64.16 -36.45 79.22
N THR A 273 63.77 -37.64 79.68
CA THR A 273 63.57 -37.96 81.10
C THR A 273 64.89 -37.91 81.87
N TYR A 274 65.96 -38.52 81.33
CA TYR A 274 67.29 -38.48 81.94
C TYR A 274 67.85 -37.05 81.99
N ARG A 275 67.64 -36.22 80.96
CA ARG A 275 68.01 -34.80 80.98
C ARG A 275 67.33 -34.02 82.11
N LYS A 276 66.02 -34.24 82.30
CA LYS A 276 65.27 -33.62 83.40
C LYS A 276 65.76 -34.09 84.79
N LEU A 277 66.03 -35.39 84.97
CA LEU A 277 66.52 -35.93 86.24
C LEU A 277 67.92 -35.40 86.60
N MET A 278 68.77 -35.21 85.60
CA MET A 278 70.13 -34.70 85.77
C MET A 278 70.20 -33.17 85.83
N GLY A 279 69.06 -32.46 85.73
CA GLY A 279 69.02 -30.99 85.72
C GLY A 279 69.74 -30.36 84.52
N ILE A 280 69.89 -31.11 83.42
CA ILE A 280 70.60 -30.65 82.23
C ILE A 280 69.60 -29.94 81.31
N ARG A 281 69.75 -28.62 81.16
CA ARG A 281 68.86 -27.79 80.35
C ARG A 281 69.18 -27.91 78.87
N SER A 282 70.46 -27.88 78.53
CA SER A 282 70.90 -28.09 77.15
C SER A 282 72.31 -28.70 77.12
N VAL A 283 72.52 -29.58 76.14
CA VAL A 283 73.84 -30.09 75.77
C VAL A 283 74.08 -29.60 74.35
N ARG A 284 75.05 -28.70 74.19
CA ARG A 284 75.47 -28.20 72.89
C ARG A 284 76.92 -28.59 72.66
N ALA A 285 77.14 -29.40 71.64
CA ALA A 285 78.47 -29.58 71.07
C ALA A 285 78.67 -28.49 70.03
N SER A 286 79.56 -27.54 70.30
CA SER A 286 79.99 -26.53 69.32
C SER A 286 81.38 -26.91 68.83
N VAL A 287 81.55 -26.87 67.51
CA VAL A 287 82.86 -27.00 66.88
C VAL A 287 83.28 -25.60 66.50
N ASP A 288 84.11 -24.98 67.35
CA ASP A 288 84.65 -23.66 67.09
C ASP A 288 86.15 -23.82 66.84
N GLY A 289 86.50 -23.99 65.55
CA GLY A 289 87.88 -24.23 65.11
C GLY A 289 88.43 -25.64 65.41
N PRO A 290 89.75 -25.80 65.64
CA PRO A 290 90.39 -27.12 65.86
C PRO A 290 90.08 -27.76 67.23
N GLN A 291 89.19 -27.15 68.03
CA GLN A 291 88.82 -27.60 69.36
C GLN A 291 87.33 -27.93 69.38
N GLN A 292 86.99 -29.11 69.89
CA GLN A 292 85.60 -29.51 70.12
C GLN A 292 85.21 -29.10 71.54
N LEU A 293 84.22 -28.23 71.65
CA LEU A 293 83.72 -27.72 72.93
C LEU A 293 82.36 -28.35 73.21
N LEU A 294 82.24 -28.97 74.38
CA LEU A 294 80.99 -29.47 74.89
C LEU A 294 80.50 -28.53 75.98
N HIS A 295 79.41 -27.83 75.69
CA HIS A 295 78.71 -26.96 76.63
C HIS A 295 77.56 -27.75 77.26
N ILE A 296 77.63 -27.99 78.56
CA ILE A 296 76.54 -28.59 79.33
C ILE A 296 76.02 -27.53 80.30
N GLU A 297 74.80 -27.08 80.09
CA GLU A 297 74.11 -26.12 80.96
C GLU A 297 73.32 -26.90 82.02
N TYR A 298 73.68 -26.69 83.28
CA TYR A 298 73.00 -27.24 84.45
C TYR A 298 72.11 -26.20 85.11
N GLU A 299 71.00 -26.69 85.65
CA GLU A 299 70.11 -25.95 86.53
C GLU A 299 70.61 -26.07 87.98
N VAL A 300 71.02 -24.96 88.60
CA VAL A 300 71.49 -24.93 90.00
C VAL A 300 70.46 -24.23 90.88
N THR A 301 69.93 -24.95 91.86
CA THR A 301 69.11 -24.39 92.94
C THR A 301 70.02 -23.89 94.07
N PRO A 302 69.95 -22.60 94.46
CA PRO A 302 70.76 -22.08 95.56
C PRO A 302 70.31 -22.68 96.91
N ALA A 303 71.29 -22.96 97.78
CA ALA A 303 71.05 -23.40 99.14
C ALA A 303 70.42 -22.27 99.97
N GLY A 304 69.15 -22.44 100.39
CA GLY A 304 68.46 -21.52 101.28
C GLY A 304 67.09 -21.06 100.74
N ASN A 305 66.05 -21.14 101.57
CA ASN A 305 64.65 -20.85 101.27
C ASN A 305 64.39 -19.44 100.69
N SER A 306 64.65 -19.23 99.39
CA SER A 306 64.21 -18.05 98.65
C SER A 306 63.71 -18.46 97.25
N LYS A 307 62.47 -18.07 96.95
CA LYS A 307 61.79 -18.28 95.67
C LYS A 307 62.21 -17.19 94.67
N GLU A 308 63.45 -17.17 94.22
CA GLU A 308 63.92 -16.35 93.08
C GLU A 308 65.06 -17.07 92.31
N PRO A 309 65.26 -16.79 91.01
CA PRO A 309 65.54 -17.83 90.00
C PRO A 309 66.99 -18.31 89.94
N VAL A 310 67.13 -19.63 90.08
CA VAL A 310 67.96 -20.58 89.32
C VAL A 310 69.22 -20.00 88.65
N GLY A 311 70.38 -20.20 89.29
CA GLY A 311 71.67 -19.98 88.64
C GLY A 311 71.92 -21.05 87.57
N VAL A 312 72.33 -20.65 86.38
CA VAL A 312 72.74 -21.60 85.32
C VAL A 312 74.25 -21.77 85.42
N ALA A 313 74.70 -22.97 85.76
CA ALA A 313 76.12 -23.31 85.72
C ALA A 313 76.43 -24.04 84.41
N THR A 314 77.35 -23.51 83.62
CA THR A 314 77.73 -24.08 82.32
C THR A 314 79.09 -24.76 82.44
N LEU A 315 79.13 -26.08 82.30
CA LEU A 315 80.39 -26.83 82.18
C LEU A 315 80.83 -26.82 80.72
N VAL A 316 81.97 -26.19 80.47
CA VAL A 316 82.62 -26.15 79.17
C VAL A 316 83.77 -27.14 79.19
N SER A 317 83.53 -28.31 78.61
CA SER A 317 84.55 -29.35 78.43
C SER A 317 85.22 -29.16 77.07
N ARG A 318 86.53 -28.97 77.07
CA ARG A 318 87.38 -28.83 75.89
C ARG A 318 88.01 -30.17 75.54
N PHE A 319 87.80 -30.60 74.31
CA PHE A 319 88.40 -31.80 73.74
C PHE A 319 89.44 -31.42 72.69
N ASP A 320 90.51 -32.21 72.66
CA ASP A 320 91.53 -32.11 71.61
C ASP A 320 91.02 -32.75 70.32
N GLY A 321 91.11 -32.03 69.19
CA GLY A 321 90.55 -32.44 67.91
C GLY A 321 91.24 -33.64 67.26
N ALA A 322 92.52 -33.90 67.58
CA ALA A 322 93.28 -35.00 67.00
C ALA A 322 93.15 -36.31 67.81
N THR A 323 93.18 -36.23 69.15
CA THR A 323 93.13 -37.41 70.03
C THR A 323 91.75 -37.72 70.59
N ARG A 324 90.79 -36.79 70.45
CA ARG A 324 89.42 -36.86 71.01
C ARG A 324 89.40 -37.10 72.53
N ARG A 325 90.48 -36.79 73.24
CA ARG A 325 90.58 -36.89 74.70
C ARG A 325 90.22 -35.56 75.35
N LEU A 326 89.72 -35.63 76.58
CA LEU A 326 89.41 -34.45 77.39
C LEU A 326 90.70 -33.67 77.66
N ALA A 327 90.83 -32.48 77.07
CA ALA A 327 91.98 -31.61 77.22
C ALA A 327 91.86 -30.69 78.44
N ASN A 328 90.65 -30.16 78.69
CA ASN A 328 90.33 -29.37 79.88
C ASN A 328 88.83 -29.30 80.15
N ALA A 329 88.41 -28.91 81.35
CA ALA A 329 87.04 -28.48 81.58
C ALA A 329 87.01 -27.25 82.51
N GLN A 330 86.10 -26.33 82.25
CA GLN A 330 85.90 -25.12 83.03
C GLN A 330 84.42 -24.96 83.36
N LEU A 331 84.10 -24.61 84.60
CA LEU A 331 82.73 -24.28 85.00
C LEU A 331 82.58 -22.75 84.98
N GLN A 332 81.61 -22.27 84.22
CA GLN A 332 81.22 -20.86 84.14
C GLN A 332 79.88 -20.70 84.89
N GLY A 333 79.80 -19.77 85.84
CA GLY A 333 78.58 -19.47 86.60
C GLY A 333 78.51 -20.00 88.05
N SER A 334 79.62 -20.52 88.61
CA SER A 334 79.76 -20.86 90.04
C SER A 334 81.22 -20.73 90.47
N ASP A 335 81.50 -20.23 91.67
CA ASP A 335 82.85 -19.97 92.22
C ASP A 335 83.54 -21.23 92.77
N MET A 336 83.08 -22.42 92.38
CA MET A 336 83.62 -23.69 92.88
C MET A 336 84.87 -24.12 92.10
N ASN A 337 85.92 -24.52 92.83
CA ASN A 337 87.15 -25.04 92.24
C ASN A 337 86.99 -26.52 91.84
N ILE A 338 87.15 -26.85 90.55
CA ILE A 338 86.93 -28.18 89.96
C ILE A 338 88.25 -28.75 89.37
N GLU A 339 89.39 -28.11 89.62
CA GLU A 339 90.68 -28.53 89.04
C GLU A 339 91.07 -29.97 89.40
N GLU A 340 90.77 -30.42 90.61
CA GLU A 340 91.05 -31.79 91.04
C GLU A 340 90.21 -32.82 90.27
N ALA A 341 88.90 -32.59 90.15
CA ALA A 341 87.99 -33.47 89.41
C ALA A 341 88.33 -33.51 87.91
N VAL A 342 88.72 -32.37 87.34
CA VAL A 342 89.18 -32.25 85.96
C VAL A 342 90.47 -33.04 85.74
N ASN A 343 91.42 -33.02 86.68
CA ASN A 343 92.67 -33.77 86.57
C ASN A 343 92.47 -35.29 86.69
N VAL A 344 91.55 -35.75 87.54
CA VAL A 344 91.15 -37.17 87.62
C VAL A 344 90.51 -37.62 86.32
N ALA A 345 89.57 -36.82 85.80
CA ALA A 345 88.90 -37.10 84.53
C ALA A 345 89.85 -37.08 83.33
N LYS A 346 90.90 -36.23 83.32
CA LYS A 346 91.95 -36.23 82.29
C LYS A 346 92.76 -37.51 82.27
N ARG A 347 93.11 -38.07 83.44
CA ARG A 347 93.89 -39.31 83.54
C ARG A 347 93.10 -40.54 83.06
N GLY A 348 91.80 -40.59 83.38
CA GLY A 348 90.91 -41.69 82.99
C GLY A 348 90.17 -41.50 81.66
N ASN A 349 90.20 -40.29 81.08
CA ASN A 349 89.33 -39.86 79.97
C ASN A 349 87.83 -40.12 80.23
N ASP A 350 87.40 -39.99 81.49
CA ASP A 350 86.04 -40.28 81.94
C ASP A 350 85.23 -38.98 82.05
N VAL A 351 84.56 -38.62 80.95
CA VAL A 351 83.70 -37.43 80.87
C VAL A 351 82.39 -37.61 81.66
N PRO A 352 81.70 -38.77 81.62
CA PRO A 352 80.54 -39.01 82.48
C PRO A 352 80.87 -38.91 83.97
N GLY A 353 82.01 -39.43 84.41
CA GLY A 353 82.49 -39.29 85.79
C GLY A 353 82.70 -37.84 86.19
N LEU A 354 83.26 -37.01 85.30
CA LEU A 354 83.41 -35.57 85.52
C LEU A 354 82.05 -34.86 85.65
N VAL A 355 81.09 -35.20 84.79
CA VAL A 355 79.73 -34.64 84.84
C VAL A 355 79.03 -35.02 86.15
N ALA A 356 79.17 -36.28 86.59
CA ALA A 356 78.59 -36.74 87.85
C ALA A 356 79.23 -36.06 89.08
N ASP A 357 80.55 -35.90 89.11
CA ASP A 357 81.25 -35.22 90.22
C ASP A 357 80.89 -33.72 90.27
N VAL A 358 80.83 -33.05 89.12
CA VAL A 358 80.37 -31.65 89.02
C VAL A 358 78.91 -31.51 89.49
N LEU A 359 78.03 -32.45 89.12
CA LEU A 359 76.64 -32.47 89.56
C LEU A 359 76.50 -32.71 91.07
N MET A 360 77.29 -33.62 91.65
CA MET A 360 77.28 -33.88 93.10
C MET A 360 77.75 -32.66 93.90
N ARG A 361 78.69 -31.89 93.35
CA ARG A 361 79.19 -30.66 93.97
C ARG A 361 78.25 -29.47 93.79
N LEU A 362 77.50 -29.41 92.68
CA LEU A 362 76.51 -28.36 92.40
C LEU A 362 75.16 -28.56 93.09
N ARG A 363 74.83 -29.79 93.52
CA ARG A 363 73.67 -30.01 94.39
C ARG A 363 74.00 -29.56 95.81
N PRO A 364 73.16 -28.74 96.45
CA PRO A 364 73.32 -28.45 97.87
C PRO A 364 73.24 -29.78 98.64
N GLN A 365 74.27 -30.06 99.45
CA GLN A 365 74.16 -31.12 100.46
C GLN A 365 73.02 -30.73 101.40
N ALA A 366 71.91 -31.45 101.30
CA ALA A 366 70.86 -31.46 102.32
C ALA A 366 71.23 -32.50 103.38
#